data_AF-A0A367I8A5-F1
#
_entry.id   AF-A0A367I8A5-F1
#
_cell.length_a   1.000
_cell.length_b   1.000
_cell.length_c   1.000
_cell.angle_alpha   90.00
_cell.angle_beta   90.00
_cell.angle_gamma   90.00
#
_symmetry.space_group_name_H-M   'P 1'
#
loop_
_entity.id
_entity.type
_entity.pdbx_description
1 polymer ?
#
loop_
_entity_poly.entity_id
_entity_poly.type
_entity_poly.pdbx_seq_one_letter_code
_entity_poly.pdbx_strand_id
1 'polypeptide(L)'
;MKGDLIMDAKTIFQPKIWYIICGAMALIGGIENNINAESWADSAWGADGVNDQSIAMEKLFGLFMAGFGVMGLACAFVLSGSSQAKFAMANGGIMMGFFLVMFVLLGDTGYEMPGVAFLVPPFLFLGGLTVSGYLHQEKE
;
A
#
# COMPACT_ATOMS: atom_id res chain seq x y z
N MET A 1 -27.18 13.99 -15.69
CA MET A 1 -27.09 13.17 -14.46
C MET A 1 -25.97 12.13 -14.50
N LYS A 2 -26.02 11.09 -15.34
CA LYS A 2 -24.95 10.05 -15.36
C LYS A 2 -23.57 10.59 -15.79
N GLY A 3 -23.54 11.58 -16.70
CA GLY A 3 -22.30 12.25 -17.11
C GLY A 3 -21.69 13.12 -16.01
N ASP A 4 -22.52 13.84 -15.25
CA ASP A 4 -22.07 14.73 -14.18
C ASP A 4 -21.42 13.94 -13.02
N LEU A 5 -22.01 12.78 -12.67
CA LEU A 5 -21.45 11.87 -11.67
C LEU A 5 -20.11 11.27 -12.08
N ILE A 6 -19.92 10.96 -13.37
CA ILE A 6 -18.65 10.44 -13.89
C ILE A 6 -17.57 11.54 -13.86
N MET A 7 -17.94 12.78 -14.19
CA MET A 7 -17.03 13.93 -14.13
C MET A 7 -16.59 14.21 -12.70
N ASP A 8 -17.53 14.19 -11.75
CA ASP A 8 -17.24 14.35 -10.31
C ASP A 8 -16.30 13.26 -9.80
N ALA A 9 -16.60 11.99 -10.12
CA ALA A 9 -15.74 10.86 -9.76
C ALA A 9 -14.32 10.98 -10.34
N LYS A 10 -14.15 11.39 -11.61
CA LYS A 10 -12.81 11.59 -12.21
C LYS A 10 -12.02 12.70 -11.53
N THR A 11 -12.71 13.72 -11.00
CA THR A 11 -12.08 14.84 -10.31
C THR A 11 -11.51 14.40 -8.94
N ILE A 12 -12.21 13.50 -8.25
CA ILE A 12 -11.77 12.90 -6.98
C ILE A 12 -10.72 11.81 -7.21
N PHE A 13 -10.92 10.98 -8.24
CA PHE A 13 -10.10 9.81 -8.54
C PHE A 13 -9.00 10.08 -9.56
N GLN A 14 -8.19 11.11 -9.34
CA GLN A 14 -7.03 11.39 -10.20
C GLN A 14 -5.84 10.48 -9.85
N PRO A 15 -5.26 9.73 -10.80
CA PRO A 15 -4.15 8.80 -10.55
C PRO A 15 -2.98 9.43 -9.81
N LYS A 16 -2.56 10.64 -10.20
CA LYS A 16 -1.49 11.37 -9.53
C LYS A 16 -1.76 11.59 -8.04
N ILE A 17 -2.97 12.04 -7.69
CA ILE A 17 -3.35 12.32 -6.30
C ILE A 17 -3.36 11.03 -5.49
N TRP A 18 -3.94 9.96 -6.04
CA TRP A 18 -3.98 8.67 -5.36
C TRP A 18 -2.60 8.04 -5.20
N TYR A 19 -1.69 8.21 -6.15
CA TYR A 19 -0.30 7.81 -6.00
C TYR A 19 0.40 8.58 -4.87
N ILE A 20 0.14 9.89 -4.74
CA ILE A 20 0.69 10.70 -3.64
C ILE A 20 0.17 10.18 -2.31
N ILE A 21 -1.14 9.95 -2.19
CA ILE A 21 -1.76 9.45 -0.95
C ILE A 21 -1.19 8.08 -0.58
N CYS A 22 -1.21 7.11 -1.51
CA CYS A 22 -0.71 5.76 -1.26
C CYS A 22 0.79 5.78 -0.92
N GLY A 23 1.57 6.55 -1.70
CA GLY A 23 3.01 6.68 -1.53
C GLY A 23 3.38 7.29 -0.18
N ALA A 24 2.72 8.39 0.19
CA ALA A 24 2.95 9.05 1.48
C ALA A 24 2.56 8.15 2.66
N MET A 25 1.41 7.50 2.61
CA MET A 25 0.96 6.61 3.69
C MET A 25 1.88 5.41 3.87
N ALA A 26 2.31 4.76 2.78
CA ALA A 26 3.27 3.66 2.84
C ALA A 26 4.64 4.12 3.36
N LEU A 27 5.10 5.31 2.94
CA LEU A 27 6.34 5.88 3.43
C LEU A 27 6.31 6.18 4.93
N ILE A 28 5.24 6.83 5.40
CA ILE A 28 5.04 7.11 6.83
C ILE A 28 4.98 5.81 7.62
N GLY A 29 4.19 4.83 7.16
CA GLY A 29 4.10 3.51 7.80
C GLY A 29 5.44 2.78 7.86
N GLY A 30 6.23 2.83 6.78
CA GLY A 30 7.56 2.20 6.76
C GLY A 30 8.57 2.86 7.69
N ILE A 31 8.53 4.19 7.82
CA ILE A 31 9.37 4.94 8.77
C ILE A 31 8.93 4.62 10.21
N GLU A 32 7.62 4.63 10.47
CA GLU A 32 7.06 4.31 11.78
C GLU A 32 7.44 2.90 12.22
N ASN A 33 7.31 1.90 11.33
CA ASN A 33 7.71 0.51 11.62
C ASN A 33 9.20 0.39 11.96
N ASN A 34 10.05 1.18 11.31
CA ASN A 34 11.49 1.19 11.61
C ASN A 34 11.81 1.81 12.97
N ILE A 35 11.14 2.90 13.33
CA ILE A 35 11.33 3.58 14.62
C ILE A 35 10.85 2.68 15.76
N ASN A 36 9.72 2.00 15.55
CA ASN A 36 9.05 1.19 16.57
C ASN A 36 9.22 -0.32 16.35
N ALA A 37 10.30 -0.74 15.69
CA ALA A 37 10.52 -2.13 15.29
C ALA A 37 10.47 -3.14 16.45
N GLU A 38 10.91 -2.75 17.65
CA GLU A 38 10.84 -3.60 18.84
C GLU A 38 9.38 -3.80 19.30
N SER A 39 8.57 -2.74 19.30
CA SER A 39 7.14 -2.84 19.63
C SER A 39 6.36 -3.64 18.60
N TRP A 40 6.70 -3.49 17.31
CA TRP A 40 6.13 -4.33 16.26
C TRP A 40 6.57 -5.78 16.37
N ALA A 41 7.82 -6.04 16.77
CA ALA A 41 8.30 -7.39 17.01
C ALA A 41 7.58 -8.05 18.20
N ASP A 42 7.35 -7.32 19.29
CA ASP A 42 6.53 -7.80 20.41
C ASP A 42 5.10 -8.13 19.95
N SER A 43 4.47 -7.23 19.18
CA SER A 43 3.13 -7.49 18.64
C SER A 43 3.06 -8.69 17.68
N ALA A 44 4.14 -9.00 16.97
CA ALA A 44 4.15 -10.02 15.93
C ALA A 44 4.68 -11.38 16.40
N TRP A 45 5.48 -11.40 17.48
CA TRP A 45 6.16 -12.61 17.95
C TRP A 45 5.94 -12.87 19.45
N GLY A 46 5.25 -11.98 20.14
CA GLY A 46 5.11 -11.96 21.60
C GLY A 46 6.38 -11.48 22.31
N ALA A 47 6.24 -11.11 23.59
CA ALA A 47 7.34 -10.58 24.40
C ALA A 47 8.56 -11.53 24.46
N ASP A 48 8.32 -12.83 24.55
CA ASP A 48 9.39 -13.85 24.57
C ASP A 48 10.05 -14.07 23.19
N GLY A 49 9.41 -13.59 22.12
CA GLY A 49 9.90 -13.63 20.73
C GLY A 49 10.70 -12.40 20.31
N VAL A 50 10.83 -11.38 21.17
CA VAL A 50 11.62 -10.18 20.90
C VAL A 50 13.12 -10.48 21.01
N ASN A 51 13.82 -10.43 19.88
CA ASN A 51 15.26 -10.63 19.78
C ASN A 51 15.83 -9.90 18.55
N ASP A 52 17.14 -9.94 18.38
CA ASP A 52 17.82 -9.25 17.28
C ASP A 52 17.27 -9.61 15.89
N GLN A 53 16.84 -10.86 15.69
CA GLN A 53 16.32 -11.33 14.41
C GLN A 53 14.90 -10.81 14.14
N SER A 54 13.99 -10.87 15.12
CA SER A 54 12.63 -10.35 14.95
C SER A 54 12.64 -8.82 14.77
N ILE A 55 13.48 -8.10 15.50
CA ILE A 55 13.67 -6.65 15.31
C ILE A 55 14.26 -6.35 13.92
N ALA A 56 15.22 -7.14 13.44
CA ALA A 56 15.78 -6.96 12.11
C ALA A 56 14.74 -7.22 11.00
N MET A 57 13.87 -8.21 11.18
CA MET A 57 12.76 -8.49 10.26
C MET A 57 11.77 -7.33 10.20
N GLU A 58 11.41 -6.73 11.33
CA GLU A 58 10.53 -5.56 11.35
C GLU A 58 11.17 -4.33 10.72
N LYS A 59 12.47 -4.09 10.93
CA LYS A 59 13.19 -3.03 10.21
C LYS A 59 13.19 -3.26 8.70
N LEU A 60 13.34 -4.52 8.27
CA LEU A 60 13.28 -4.88 6.86
C LEU A 60 11.87 -4.67 6.27
N PHE A 61 10.81 -5.05 6.99
CA PHE A 61 9.43 -4.73 6.58
C PHE A 61 9.22 -3.24 6.44
N GLY A 62 9.65 -2.46 7.44
CA GLY A 62 9.57 -1.01 7.39
C GLY A 62 10.34 -0.43 6.19
N LEU A 63 11.51 -0.97 5.87
CA LEU A 63 12.30 -0.56 4.70
C LEU A 63 11.56 -0.85 3.39
N PHE A 64 10.96 -2.04 3.24
CA PHE A 64 10.18 -2.37 2.03
C PHE A 64 8.96 -1.46 1.90
N MET A 65 8.23 -1.20 2.99
CA MET A 65 7.09 -0.29 3.00
C MET A 65 7.48 1.13 2.63
N ALA A 66 8.61 1.63 3.17
CA ALA A 66 9.17 2.92 2.79
C ALA A 66 9.56 2.96 1.30
N GLY A 67 10.17 1.88 0.80
CA GLY A 67 10.51 1.71 -0.61
C GLY A 67 9.28 1.75 -1.53
N PHE A 68 8.21 1.05 -1.17
CA PHE A 68 6.92 1.13 -1.88
C PHE A 68 6.37 2.56 -1.86
N GLY A 69 6.50 3.26 -0.74
CA GLY A 69 6.10 4.65 -0.60
C GLY A 69 6.83 5.57 -1.59
N VAL A 70 8.16 5.49 -1.64
CA VAL A 70 9.00 6.27 -2.56
C VAL A 70 8.67 5.94 -4.02
N MET A 71 8.47 4.66 -4.36
CA MET A 71 8.08 4.27 -5.72
C MET A 71 6.69 4.81 -6.11
N GLY A 72 5.74 4.82 -5.18
CA GLY A 72 4.42 5.44 -5.39
C GLY A 72 4.53 6.93 -5.70
N LEU A 73 5.35 7.66 -4.94
CA LEU A 73 5.63 9.08 -5.20
C LEU A 73 6.32 9.27 -6.56
N ALA A 74 7.29 8.43 -6.91
CA ALA A 74 7.92 8.48 -8.23
C ALA A 74 6.88 8.31 -9.35
N CYS A 75 5.95 7.36 -9.23
CA CYS A 75 4.86 7.18 -10.20
C CYS A 75 3.96 8.42 -10.32
N ALA A 76 3.72 9.15 -9.22
CA ALA A 76 2.93 10.38 -9.23
C ALA A 76 3.55 11.50 -10.07
N PHE A 77 4.88 11.63 -10.02
CA PHE A 77 5.59 12.77 -10.60
C PHE A 77 6.31 12.47 -11.92
N VAL A 78 6.63 11.20 -12.19
CA VAL A 78 7.33 10.77 -13.41
C VAL A 78 6.37 10.34 -14.50
N LEU A 79 5.28 9.63 -14.16
CA LEU A 79 4.31 9.17 -15.14
C LEU A 79 3.26 10.25 -15.43
N SER A 80 2.64 10.18 -16.62
CA SER A 80 1.54 11.08 -17.00
C SER A 80 0.59 10.43 -18.00
N GLY A 81 -0.62 10.98 -18.11
CA GLY A 81 -1.62 10.52 -19.08
C GLY A 81 -1.97 9.04 -18.96
N SER A 82 -2.10 8.37 -20.12
CA SER A 82 -2.52 6.96 -20.21
C SER A 82 -1.58 5.99 -19.48
N SER A 83 -0.26 6.24 -19.50
CA SER A 83 0.70 5.35 -18.82
C SER A 83 0.50 5.40 -17.30
N GLN A 84 0.29 6.58 -16.72
CA GLN A 84 0.01 6.72 -15.29
C GLN A 84 -1.30 6.03 -14.89
N ALA A 85 -2.34 6.13 -15.71
CA ALA A 85 -3.62 5.48 -15.43
C ALA A 85 -3.52 3.95 -15.48
N LYS A 86 -2.89 3.40 -16.53
CA LYS A 86 -2.67 1.95 -16.68
C LYS A 86 -1.81 1.40 -15.53
N PHE A 87 -0.75 2.12 -15.15
CA PHE A 87 0.09 1.74 -14.01
C PHE A 87 -0.66 1.85 -12.67
N ALA A 88 -1.49 2.87 -12.45
CA ALA A 88 -2.27 3.00 -11.21
C ALA A 88 -3.20 1.81 -11.02
N MET A 89 -3.90 1.42 -12.08
CA MET A 89 -4.79 0.26 -12.07
C MET A 89 -4.03 -1.04 -11.76
N ALA A 90 -2.95 -1.31 -12.50
CA ALA A 90 -2.17 -2.53 -12.31
C ALA A 90 -1.50 -2.58 -10.94
N ASN A 91 -0.84 -1.49 -10.53
CA ASN A 91 -0.11 -1.42 -9.27
C ASN A 91 -1.03 -1.58 -8.06
N GLY A 92 -2.19 -0.91 -8.05
CA GLY A 92 -3.16 -1.07 -6.97
C GLY A 92 -3.62 -2.52 -6.82
N GLY A 93 -3.97 -3.18 -7.94
CA GLY A 93 -4.36 -4.59 -7.95
C GLY A 93 -3.25 -5.54 -7.49
N ILE A 94 -2.03 -5.36 -8.01
CA ILE A 94 -0.86 -6.18 -7.64
C ILE A 94 -0.55 -6.04 -6.15
N MET A 95 -0.53 -4.82 -5.62
CA MET A 95 -0.24 -4.59 -4.20
C MET A 95 -1.32 -5.16 -3.27
N MET A 96 -2.61 -5.08 -3.65
CA MET A 96 -3.66 -5.77 -2.90
C MET A 96 -3.43 -7.29 -2.90
N GLY A 97 -3.08 -7.87 -4.05
CA GLY A 97 -2.71 -9.28 -4.16
C GLY A 97 -1.52 -9.65 -3.28
N PHE A 98 -0.49 -8.80 -3.25
CA PHE A 98 0.68 -8.97 -2.38
C PHE A 98 0.28 -9.04 -0.90
N PHE A 99 -0.56 -8.13 -0.42
CA PHE A 99 -1.04 -8.16 0.98
C PHE A 99 -1.84 -9.43 1.30
N LEU A 100 -2.69 -9.90 0.38
CA LEU A 100 -3.41 -11.17 0.59
C LEU A 100 -2.45 -12.35 0.68
N VAL A 101 -1.47 -12.42 -0.22
CA VAL A 101 -0.47 -13.49 -0.23
C VAL A 101 0.37 -13.44 1.05
N MET A 102 0.75 -12.26 1.53
CA MET A 102 1.46 -12.08 2.78
C MET A 102 0.70 -12.68 3.97
N PHE A 103 -0.60 -12.42 4.09
CA PHE A 103 -1.45 -13.00 5.14
C PHE A 103 -1.51 -14.52 5.09
N VAL A 104 -1.57 -15.11 3.89
CA VAL A 104 -1.58 -16.57 3.71
C VAL A 104 -0.22 -17.17 4.07
N LEU A 105 0.88 -16.56 3.64
CA LEU A 105 2.21 -17.12 3.83
C LEU A 105 2.74 -16.97 5.26
N LEU A 106 2.44 -15.85 5.94
CA LEU A 106 2.93 -15.59 7.30
C LEU A 106 2.05 -16.19 8.40
N GLY A 107 0.78 -16.48 8.11
CA GLY A 107 -0.14 -17.05 9.11
C GLY A 107 0.32 -18.38 9.71
N ASP A 108 1.15 -19.14 8.99
CA ASP A 108 1.64 -20.45 9.41
C ASP A 108 3.09 -20.41 9.94
N THR A 109 3.74 -19.25 10.02
CA THR A 109 5.17 -19.14 10.40
C THR A 109 5.41 -18.86 11.88
N GLY A 110 4.35 -18.84 12.70
CA GLY A 110 4.41 -18.34 14.08
C GLY A 110 4.47 -16.82 14.17
N TYR A 111 4.26 -16.11 13.05
CA TYR A 111 4.08 -14.65 13.01
C TYR A 111 2.60 -14.35 13.31
N GLU A 112 2.34 -13.59 14.37
CA GLU A 112 1.00 -13.14 14.74
C GLU A 112 0.52 -12.07 13.76
N MET A 113 -0.19 -12.51 12.72
CA MET A 113 -0.80 -11.60 11.77
C MET A 113 -1.85 -10.72 12.47
N PRO A 114 -1.84 -9.39 12.21
CA PRO A 114 -2.93 -8.53 12.64
C PRO A 114 -4.28 -9.06 12.11
N GLY A 115 -5.36 -8.82 12.87
CA GLY A 115 -6.69 -9.21 12.41
C GLY A 115 -7.06 -8.58 11.05
N VAL A 116 -7.98 -9.21 10.31
CA VAL A 116 -8.36 -8.79 8.94
C VAL A 116 -8.76 -7.30 8.81
N ALA A 117 -9.23 -6.69 9.90
CA ALA A 117 -9.53 -5.26 9.95
C ALA A 117 -8.31 -4.38 9.63
N PHE A 118 -7.09 -4.86 9.87
CA PHE A 118 -5.85 -4.16 9.54
C PHE A 118 -5.63 -4.01 8.03
N LEU A 119 -6.27 -4.85 7.21
CA LEU A 119 -6.24 -4.73 5.75
C LEU A 119 -7.15 -3.60 5.23
N VAL A 120 -8.08 -3.08 6.04
CA VAL A 120 -9.05 -2.08 5.58
C VAL A 120 -8.36 -0.81 5.07
N PRO A 121 -7.47 -0.14 5.84
CA PRO A 121 -6.79 1.06 5.34
C PRO A 121 -5.99 0.84 4.04
N PRO A 122 -5.08 -0.15 3.92
CA PRO A 122 -4.33 -0.33 2.67
C PRO A 122 -5.24 -0.67 1.50
N PHE A 123 -6.31 -1.46 1.70
CA PHE A 123 -7.23 -1.81 0.61
C PHE A 123 -8.11 -0.63 0.18
N LEU A 124 -8.45 0.28 1.09
CA LEU A 124 -9.12 1.53 0.72
C LEU A 124 -8.21 2.40 -0.15
N PHE A 125 -6.95 2.55 0.21
CA PHE A 125 -6.00 3.35 -0.57
C PHE A 125 -5.70 2.72 -1.93
N LEU A 126 -5.35 1.43 -1.94
CA LEU A 126 -5.01 0.70 -3.17
C LEU A 126 -6.23 0.47 -4.06
N GLY A 127 -7.41 0.28 -3.48
CA GLY A 127 -8.68 0.23 -4.19
C GLY A 127 -8.99 1.56 -4.86
N GLY A 128 -8.81 2.68 -4.14
CA GLY A 128 -8.96 4.01 -4.72
C GLY A 128 -7.93 4.29 -5.82
N LEU A 129 -6.67 3.86 -5.66
CA LEU A 129 -5.66 3.92 -6.73
C LEU A 129 -6.08 3.09 -7.95
N THR A 130 -6.59 1.88 -7.73
CA THR A 130 -7.06 0.99 -8.81
C THR A 130 -8.20 1.63 -9.59
N VAL A 131 -9.21 2.16 -8.89
CA VAL A 131 -10.35 2.86 -9.47
C VAL A 131 -9.91 4.13 -10.20
N SER A 132 -8.94 4.88 -9.65
CA SER A 132 -8.38 6.07 -10.29
C SER A 132 -7.78 5.76 -11.67
N GLY A 133 -7.02 4.66 -11.76
CA GLY A 133 -6.47 4.17 -13.02
C GLY A 133 -7.55 3.71 -13.99
N TYR A 134 -8.51 2.91 -13.51
CA TYR A 134 -9.62 2.43 -14.34
C TYR A 134 -10.48 3.56 -14.95
N LEU A 135 -10.70 4.65 -14.22
CA LEU A 135 -11.49 5.79 -14.71
C LEU A 135 -10.73 6.66 -15.74
N HIS A 136 -9.40 6.61 -15.71
CA HIS A 136 -8.52 7.46 -16.54
C HIS A 136 -7.76 6.69 -17.62
N GLN A 137 -7.89 5.36 -17.69
CA GLN A 137 -7.40 4.61 -18.83
C GLN A 137 -8.24 5.02 -20.05
N GLU A 138 -7.61 5.64 -21.03
CA GLU A 138 -8.25 5.76 -22.33
C GLU A 138 -8.40 4.35 -22.90
N LYS A 139 -9.59 4.04 -23.39
CA LYS A 139 -9.74 2.90 -24.29
C LYS A 139 -9.03 3.31 -25.57
N GLU A 140 -7.86 2.72 -25.82
CA GLU A 140 -7.26 2.74 -27.16
C GLU A 140 -8.30 2.30 -28.22
#